data_AF-A0AAE0R8B5-F1
#
_entry.id   AF-A0AAE0R8B5-F1
#
_cell.length_a   1.000
_cell.length_b   1.000
_cell.length_c   1.000
_cell.angle_alpha   90.00
_cell.angle_beta   90.00
_cell.angle_gamma   90.00
#
_symmetry.space_group_name_H-M   'P 1'
#
loop_
_entity.id
_entity.type
_entity.pdbx_description
1 polymer ?
#
loop_
_entity_poly.entity_id
_entity_poly.type
_entity_poly.pdbx_seq_one_letter_code
_entity_poly.pdbx_strand_id
1 'polypeptide(L)'
;MGLLSDPNRRKALTSLLTRLNTPICVVCYLAGIAWFMGLAFEPFTLRTYMSENAMGSTMVEERFPSGERALATGREFEANKKKVGGMPVDWLVKTMQARGLEVFTQSFTRTLPFPDENKERFMVRGTNVYGILRAPRAPRTEALVFTAPCSPGNSNNQAVGLLLGLAQYFRSQIYWAKDIIFLVNEHDLIGMQAWLEGYHHTNITGMSFTPLQGRAGSIQAALSLELSSDVITSLDLVLEGLNGQLPNLDLANLFHAFCQKLGILCTIQGKLQRNDWDSTEGYTVAAQTMTLMVLKQASGRPWGDHGLFLRYHIEAATIRGINSFRHYKTDASTLGRLFEGMFRKLNNLLERLHQSYFFYLMPSLSHFVSIGYYMPAFGLLAAILLLRALDLWVQIGNPAPVTQDGVSEEEPPSSPGVLSVLTPIVISHLTGVALYTLPILSQEMAVEHFPVSETEAVVLTAIAIYTAGLALPHNTHRLISGEGTEQGWRVLKLAALLYLAVLLGCTALINFSLGFILAVTLVPAAACVTPHMPKSLGALSVVLLSPGCTILYCIFLFQDLQEAPVTLPECCVLFLSVISQGILDHALYGSLVYPLLALFVYPCWLLLWNILFWK
;
A
#
# COMPACT_ATOMS: atom_id res chain seq x y z
N MET A 1 -1.12 -17.85 42.40
CA MET A 1 -2.60 -17.83 42.34
C MET A 1 -3.29 -17.00 43.44
N GLY A 2 -2.60 -16.37 44.41
CA GLY A 2 -3.25 -15.63 45.51
C GLY A 2 -3.48 -14.11 45.32
N LEU A 3 -3.31 -13.58 44.11
CA LEU A 3 -3.47 -12.13 43.82
C LEU A 3 -4.90 -11.75 43.40
N LEU A 4 -5.71 -12.71 42.93
CA LEU A 4 -7.06 -12.49 42.43
C LEU A 4 -8.18 -12.96 43.39
N SER A 5 -7.82 -13.63 44.48
CA SER A 5 -8.78 -14.23 45.43
C SER A 5 -9.23 -13.29 46.55
N ASP A 6 -8.41 -12.29 46.93
CA ASP A 6 -8.74 -11.36 48.02
C ASP A 6 -9.55 -10.15 47.52
N PRO A 7 -10.78 -9.92 48.00
CA PRO A 7 -11.65 -8.83 47.50
C PRO A 7 -11.09 -7.43 47.77
N ASN A 8 -10.38 -7.23 48.90
CA ASN A 8 -9.75 -5.95 49.22
C ASN A 8 -8.52 -5.66 48.35
N ARG A 9 -7.72 -6.69 48.04
CA ARG A 9 -6.58 -6.56 47.12
C ARG A 9 -7.04 -6.35 45.68
N ARG A 10 -8.14 -7.00 45.28
CA ARG A 10 -8.80 -6.77 43.99
C ARG A 10 -9.28 -5.31 43.85
N LYS A 11 -9.93 -4.76 44.88
CA LYS A 11 -10.36 -3.34 44.89
C LYS A 11 -9.17 -2.38 44.82
N ALA A 12 -8.12 -2.63 45.59
CA ALA A 12 -6.89 -1.84 45.55
C ALA A 12 -6.24 -1.88 44.15
N LEU A 13 -6.12 -3.07 43.56
CA LEU A 13 -5.57 -3.24 42.21
C LEU A 13 -6.42 -2.54 41.14
N THR A 14 -7.76 -2.63 41.22
CA THR A 14 -8.65 -1.92 40.31
C THR A 14 -8.52 -0.40 40.46
N SER A 15 -8.43 0.12 41.68
CA SER A 15 -8.25 1.55 41.93
C SER A 15 -6.88 2.08 41.46
N LEU A 16 -5.84 1.24 41.55
CA LEU A 16 -4.52 1.55 41.04
C LEU A 16 -4.53 1.58 39.50
N LEU A 17 -5.18 0.60 38.88
CA LEU A 17 -5.29 0.47 37.43
C LEU A 17 -6.07 1.64 36.81
N THR A 18 -7.20 2.04 37.39
CA THR A 18 -7.98 3.19 36.92
C THR A 18 -7.20 4.51 37.08
N ARG A 19 -6.50 4.69 38.21
CA ARG A 19 -5.67 5.89 38.46
C ARG A 19 -4.47 6.00 37.53
N LEU A 20 -3.79 4.89 37.26
CA LEU A 20 -2.60 4.86 36.41
C LEU A 20 -2.91 4.70 34.91
N ASN A 21 -4.16 4.46 34.53
CA ASN A 21 -4.51 4.21 33.13
C ASN A 21 -4.09 5.37 32.21
N THR A 22 -4.48 6.59 32.55
CA THR A 22 -4.15 7.78 31.74
C THR A 22 -2.65 8.02 31.58
N PRO A 23 -1.82 8.04 32.64
CA PRO A 23 -0.38 8.21 32.46
C PRO A 23 0.27 7.05 31.69
N ILE A 24 -0.17 5.80 31.92
CA ILE A 24 0.33 4.64 31.16
C ILE A 24 0.00 4.80 29.67
N CYS A 25 -1.22 5.22 29.32
CA CYS A 25 -1.61 5.44 27.92
C CYS A 25 -0.72 6.48 27.22
N VAL A 26 -0.42 7.60 27.89
CA VAL A 26 0.45 8.65 27.34
C VAL A 26 1.88 8.13 27.15
N VAL A 27 2.40 7.40 28.13
CA VAL A 27 3.74 6.77 28.03
C VAL A 27 3.77 5.76 26.89
N CYS A 28 2.76 4.90 26.76
CA CYS A 28 2.66 3.94 25.66
C CYS A 28 2.62 4.64 24.29
N TYR A 29 1.90 5.76 24.16
CA TYR A 29 1.83 6.52 22.91
C TYR A 29 3.19 7.11 22.53
N LEU A 30 3.84 7.82 23.46
CA LEU A 30 5.15 8.42 23.25
C LEU A 30 6.21 7.34 22.99
N ALA A 31 6.17 6.23 23.73
CA ALA A 31 7.06 5.10 23.52
C ALA A 31 6.83 4.44 22.15
N GLY A 32 5.59 4.30 21.69
CA GLY A 32 5.28 3.75 20.37
C GLY A 32 5.86 4.59 19.23
N ILE A 33 5.69 5.92 19.31
CA ILE A 33 6.28 6.85 18.33
C ILE A 33 7.81 6.85 18.41
N ALA A 34 8.37 6.98 19.62
CA ALA A 34 9.81 6.97 19.82
C ALA A 34 10.46 5.67 19.35
N TRP A 35 9.79 4.53 19.56
CA TRP A 35 10.23 3.24 19.07
C TRP A 35 10.26 3.19 17.55
N PHE A 36 9.20 3.65 16.89
CA PHE A 36 9.14 3.70 15.42
C PHE A 36 10.22 4.60 14.83
N MET A 37 10.44 5.79 15.38
CA MET A 37 11.55 6.66 15.00
C MET A 37 12.91 6.00 15.29
N GLY A 38 12.97 5.22 16.37
CA GLY A 38 14.11 4.39 16.76
C GLY A 38 14.53 3.35 15.71
N LEU A 39 13.62 2.90 14.85
CA LEU A 39 13.89 1.86 13.84
C LEU A 39 14.88 2.29 12.76
N ALA A 40 15.07 3.60 12.57
CA ALA A 40 16.04 4.12 11.62
C ALA A 40 17.49 4.13 12.16
N PHE A 41 17.71 3.81 13.44
CA PHE A 41 19.06 3.70 14.01
C PHE A 41 19.69 2.33 13.74
N GLU A 42 21.01 2.30 13.49
CA GLU A 42 21.77 1.08 13.15
C GLU A 42 21.48 -0.12 14.08
N PRO A 43 21.42 0.02 15.42
CA PRO A 43 21.20 -1.13 16.31
C PRO A 43 19.85 -1.85 16.14
N PHE A 44 18.84 -1.16 15.60
CA PHE A 44 17.51 -1.74 15.33
C PHE A 44 17.35 -2.21 13.88
N THR A 45 18.38 -1.99 13.05
CA THR A 45 18.41 -2.43 11.67
C THR A 45 19.33 -3.63 11.51
N LEU A 46 18.90 -4.59 10.70
CA LEU A 46 19.68 -5.77 10.35
C LEU A 46 20.37 -5.53 9.01
N ARG A 47 21.63 -5.93 8.89
CA ARG A 47 22.29 -5.98 7.59
C ARG A 47 21.61 -7.00 6.70
N THR A 48 21.37 -6.61 5.46
CA THR A 48 20.85 -7.51 4.42
C THR A 48 21.83 -8.64 4.16
N TYR A 49 21.30 -9.84 3.98
CA TYR A 49 22.05 -11.04 3.63
C TYR A 49 21.21 -11.88 2.67
N MET A 50 21.84 -12.82 1.97
CA MET A 50 21.13 -13.77 1.14
C MET A 50 20.80 -15.02 1.93
N SER A 51 19.50 -15.29 2.12
CA SER A 51 19.07 -16.52 2.79
C SER A 51 19.11 -17.71 1.83
N GLU A 52 18.74 -17.49 0.57
CA GLU A 52 18.65 -18.54 -0.43
C GLU A 52 20.03 -18.90 -0.99
N ASN A 53 20.45 -20.14 -0.75
CA ASN A 53 21.76 -20.65 -1.15
C ASN A 53 21.95 -20.60 -2.67
N ALA A 54 20.88 -20.81 -3.45
CA ALA A 54 20.92 -20.70 -4.91
C ALA A 54 21.29 -19.28 -5.39
N MET A 55 21.07 -18.26 -4.55
CA MET A 55 21.32 -16.84 -4.84
C MET A 55 22.53 -16.25 -4.10
N GLY A 56 23.09 -16.95 -3.10
CA GLY A 56 24.10 -16.43 -2.18
C GLY A 56 25.47 -16.03 -2.75
N SER A 57 25.73 -16.23 -4.04
CA SER A 57 26.99 -15.81 -4.67
C SER A 57 26.72 -15.02 -5.94
N THR A 58 27.38 -13.89 -6.13
CA THR A 58 27.35 -13.13 -7.39
C THR A 58 28.41 -13.60 -8.40
N MET A 59 29.04 -14.77 -8.18
CA MET A 59 30.09 -15.35 -9.06
C MET A 59 29.52 -15.92 -10.36
N VAL A 60 28.90 -15.05 -11.15
CA VAL A 60 28.45 -15.30 -12.51
C VAL A 60 29.31 -14.43 -13.43
N GLU A 61 29.77 -14.94 -14.56
CA GLU A 61 30.38 -14.08 -15.57
C GLU A 61 29.30 -13.57 -16.51
N GLU A 62 28.93 -12.30 -16.38
CA GLU A 62 27.99 -11.62 -17.27
C GLU A 62 28.75 -11.04 -18.46
N ARG A 63 28.25 -11.31 -19.67
CA ARG A 63 28.96 -10.97 -20.91
C ARG A 63 28.14 -10.15 -21.88
N PHE A 64 26.93 -9.72 -21.51
CA PHE A 64 26.02 -8.97 -22.39
C PHE A 64 26.74 -7.83 -23.16
N PRO A 65 26.96 -7.97 -24.49
CA PRO A 65 27.79 -7.03 -25.24
C PRO A 65 26.95 -6.03 -26.07
N SER A 66 25.63 -6.18 -26.11
CA SER A 66 24.75 -5.56 -27.12
C SER A 66 24.00 -4.32 -26.62
N GLY A 67 24.58 -3.52 -25.72
CA GLY A 67 23.93 -2.32 -25.16
C GLY A 67 23.59 -1.27 -26.21
N GLU A 68 24.51 -0.94 -27.12
CA GLU A 68 24.25 0.07 -28.16
C GLU A 68 23.15 -0.36 -29.14
N ARG A 69 23.13 -1.65 -29.50
CA ARG A 69 22.08 -2.22 -30.36
C ARG A 69 20.71 -2.21 -29.69
N ALA A 70 20.67 -2.44 -28.37
CA ALA A 70 19.45 -2.33 -27.59
C ALA A 70 18.92 -0.89 -27.59
N LEU A 71 19.78 0.11 -27.40
CA LEU A 71 19.39 1.52 -27.49
C LEU A 71 18.90 1.91 -28.89
N ALA A 72 19.56 1.43 -29.94
CA ALA A 72 19.12 1.64 -31.33
C ALA A 72 17.72 1.03 -31.57
N THR A 73 17.49 -0.20 -31.08
CA THR A 73 16.17 -0.86 -31.15
C THR A 73 15.10 -0.06 -30.39
N GLY A 74 15.45 0.54 -29.25
CA GLY A 74 14.55 1.42 -28.51
C GLY A 74 14.14 2.66 -29.30
N ARG A 75 15.06 3.27 -30.06
CA ARG A 75 14.76 4.41 -30.95
C ARG A 75 13.88 4.00 -32.14
N GLU A 76 14.12 2.81 -32.69
CA GLU A 76 13.26 2.24 -33.74
C GLU A 76 11.84 1.99 -33.21
N PHE A 77 11.72 1.47 -31.99
CA PHE A 77 10.44 1.29 -31.32
C PHE A 77 9.71 2.64 -31.14
N GLU A 78 10.41 3.67 -30.66
CA GLU A 78 9.86 5.03 -30.53
C GLU A 78 9.35 5.57 -31.88
N ALA A 79 10.13 5.41 -32.95
CA ALA A 79 9.74 5.87 -34.28
C ALA A 79 8.47 5.18 -34.78
N ASN A 80 8.31 3.88 -34.53
CA ASN A 80 7.09 3.15 -34.89
C ASN A 80 5.91 3.48 -33.97
N LYS A 81 6.16 3.68 -32.67
CA LYS A 81 5.16 4.16 -31.70
C LYS A 81 4.56 5.49 -32.13
N LYS A 82 5.39 6.44 -32.58
CA LYS A 82 4.94 7.75 -33.12
C LYS A 82 4.12 7.62 -34.41
N LYS A 83 4.44 6.66 -35.28
CA LYS A 83 3.69 6.41 -36.53
C LYS A 83 2.30 5.84 -36.28
N VAL A 84 2.18 4.92 -35.32
CA VAL A 84 0.92 4.23 -35.01
C VAL A 84 0.05 5.03 -34.02
N GLY A 85 0.66 5.91 -33.21
CA GLY A 85 -0.05 6.66 -32.17
C GLY A 85 -0.40 5.81 -30.93
N GLY A 86 0.31 4.70 -30.74
CA GLY A 86 0.07 3.70 -29.69
C GLY A 86 1.14 2.60 -29.72
N MET A 87 0.93 1.49 -29.02
CA MET A 87 1.89 0.38 -29.07
C MET A 87 2.00 -0.18 -30.50
N PRO A 88 3.20 -0.23 -31.12
CA PRO A 88 3.37 -0.76 -32.47
C PRO A 88 3.39 -2.30 -32.45
N VAL A 89 2.21 -2.92 -32.28
CA VAL A 89 2.03 -4.38 -32.10
C VAL A 89 2.65 -5.17 -33.25
N ASP A 90 2.35 -4.85 -34.51
CA ASP A 90 2.86 -5.59 -35.68
C ASP A 90 4.38 -5.56 -35.77
N TRP A 91 4.98 -4.42 -35.43
CA TRP A 91 6.44 -4.29 -35.39
C TRP A 91 7.01 -5.14 -34.26
N LEU A 92 6.44 -5.07 -33.05
CA LEU A 92 6.89 -5.89 -31.91
C LEU A 92 6.83 -7.38 -32.24
N VAL A 93 5.72 -7.85 -32.82
CA VAL A 93 5.53 -9.26 -33.19
C VAL A 93 6.61 -9.70 -34.17
N LYS A 94 6.79 -8.97 -35.28
CA LYS A 94 7.82 -9.29 -36.28
C LYS A 94 9.22 -9.27 -35.68
N THR A 95 9.51 -8.30 -34.82
CA THR A 95 10.87 -8.11 -34.27
C THR A 95 11.19 -9.14 -33.17
N MET A 96 10.20 -9.59 -32.39
CA MET A 96 10.35 -10.70 -31.45
C MET A 96 10.46 -12.05 -32.18
N GLN A 97 9.69 -12.27 -33.23
CA GLN A 97 9.78 -13.48 -34.08
C GLN A 97 11.13 -13.58 -34.78
N ALA A 98 11.65 -12.48 -35.32
CA ALA A 98 12.98 -12.42 -35.94
C ALA A 98 14.10 -12.76 -34.96
N ARG A 99 13.87 -12.59 -33.65
CA ARG A 99 14.80 -12.98 -32.57
C ARG A 99 14.61 -14.44 -32.11
N GLY A 100 13.71 -15.19 -32.74
CA GLY A 100 13.50 -16.61 -32.49
C GLY A 100 12.66 -16.91 -31.24
N LEU A 101 11.79 -15.98 -30.83
CA LEU A 101 10.82 -16.19 -29.75
C LEU A 101 9.50 -16.78 -30.29
N GLU A 102 8.79 -17.54 -29.47
CA GLU A 102 7.39 -17.91 -29.71
C GLU A 102 6.51 -16.73 -29.29
N VAL A 103 5.97 -15.98 -30.25
CA VAL A 103 5.29 -14.69 -29.99
C VAL A 103 3.78 -14.83 -30.08
N PHE A 104 3.11 -14.20 -29.13
CA PHE A 104 1.66 -14.20 -29.01
C PHE A 104 1.17 -12.79 -28.64
N THR A 105 -0.09 -12.52 -28.97
CA THR A 105 -0.78 -11.28 -28.63
C THR A 105 -2.00 -11.58 -27.78
N GLN A 106 -2.37 -10.64 -26.93
CA GLN A 106 -3.59 -10.71 -26.13
C GLN A 106 -4.29 -9.36 -26.18
N SER A 107 -5.48 -9.33 -26.76
CA SER A 107 -6.31 -8.12 -26.76
C SER A 107 -7.19 -8.11 -25.52
N PHE A 108 -7.34 -6.93 -24.93
CA PHE A 108 -8.15 -6.72 -23.74
C PHE A 108 -8.96 -5.43 -23.81
N THR A 109 -10.07 -5.43 -23.10
CA THR A 109 -10.97 -4.29 -22.97
C THR A 109 -11.43 -4.15 -21.53
N ARG A 110 -11.30 -2.95 -20.98
CA ARG A 110 -11.78 -2.59 -19.65
C ARG A 110 -12.62 -1.33 -19.72
N THR A 111 -13.84 -1.41 -19.24
CA THR A 111 -14.68 -0.24 -18.97
C THR A 111 -14.26 0.35 -17.63
N LEU A 112 -13.92 1.64 -17.61
CA LEU A 112 -13.67 2.38 -16.38
C LEU A 112 -15.02 2.70 -15.72
N PRO A 113 -15.11 2.67 -14.37
CA PRO A 113 -16.35 3.06 -13.68
C PRO A 113 -16.70 4.53 -13.93
N PHE A 114 -15.68 5.38 -14.05
CA PHE A 114 -15.76 6.79 -14.42
C PHE A 114 -14.45 7.16 -15.17
N PRO A 115 -14.49 8.12 -16.11
CA PRO A 115 -13.32 8.54 -16.90
C PRO A 115 -12.30 9.28 -16.03
N ASP A 116 -11.06 8.78 -15.96
CA ASP A 116 -9.95 9.47 -15.28
C ASP A 116 -9.70 10.86 -15.92
N GLU A 117 -9.29 11.86 -15.14
CA GLU A 117 -8.99 13.22 -15.63
C GLU A 117 -7.95 13.20 -16.77
N ASN A 118 -7.07 12.21 -16.78
CA ASN A 118 -6.05 12.01 -17.81
C ASN A 118 -6.51 11.16 -19.02
N LYS A 119 -7.67 10.50 -18.94
CA LYS A 119 -8.17 9.56 -19.97
C LYS A 119 -9.65 9.84 -20.22
N GLU A 120 -9.95 10.63 -21.25
CA GLU A 120 -11.31 10.89 -21.77
C GLU A 120 -12.07 9.62 -22.27
N ARG A 121 -11.54 8.42 -22.03
CA ARG A 121 -12.07 7.16 -22.56
C ARG A 121 -12.71 6.33 -21.45
N PHE A 122 -14.02 6.19 -21.52
CA PHE A 122 -14.81 5.21 -20.75
C PHE A 122 -14.37 3.75 -20.98
N MET A 123 -13.80 3.46 -22.16
CA MET A 123 -13.35 2.13 -22.51
C MET A 123 -11.87 2.15 -22.91
N VAL A 124 -11.05 1.52 -22.07
CA VAL A 124 -9.64 1.29 -22.36
C VAL A 124 -9.53 -0.02 -23.15
N ARG A 125 -9.07 0.09 -24.38
CA ARG A 125 -8.70 -1.05 -25.22
C ARG A 125 -7.19 -1.07 -25.40
N GLY A 126 -6.60 -2.25 -25.30
CA GLY A 126 -5.18 -2.43 -25.52
C GLY A 126 -4.83 -3.83 -25.98
N THR A 127 -3.59 -4.01 -26.42
CA THR A 127 -3.05 -5.31 -26.80
C THR A 127 -1.68 -5.53 -26.14
N ASN A 128 -1.58 -6.60 -25.35
CA ASN A 128 -0.30 -7.06 -24.82
C ASN A 128 0.41 -7.92 -25.85
N VAL A 129 1.73 -7.79 -25.93
CA VAL A 129 2.58 -8.64 -26.77
C VAL A 129 3.58 -9.36 -25.88
N TYR A 130 3.66 -10.68 -25.98
CA TYR A 130 4.64 -11.46 -25.24
C TYR A 130 5.31 -12.50 -26.11
N GLY A 131 6.60 -12.69 -25.89
CA GLY A 131 7.43 -13.71 -26.54
C GLY A 131 7.97 -14.69 -25.51
N ILE A 132 7.86 -15.99 -25.79
CA ILE A 132 8.38 -17.04 -24.93
C ILE A 132 9.69 -17.58 -25.52
N LEU A 133 10.75 -17.53 -24.72
CA LEU A 133 12.00 -18.25 -24.96
C LEU A 133 11.95 -19.57 -24.20
N ARG A 134 11.98 -20.68 -24.92
CA ARG A 134 11.95 -22.02 -24.31
C ARG A 134 13.29 -22.43 -23.74
N ALA A 135 13.29 -22.99 -22.53
CA ALA A 135 14.47 -23.52 -21.88
C ALA A 135 15.07 -24.69 -22.68
N PRO A 136 16.40 -24.70 -22.95
CA PRO A 136 17.07 -25.84 -23.56
C PRO A 136 17.38 -26.99 -22.59
N ARG A 137 17.50 -26.73 -21.28
CA ARG A 137 18.07 -27.72 -20.32
C ARG A 137 17.06 -28.49 -19.47
N ALA A 138 15.83 -28.01 -19.30
CA ALA A 138 14.90 -28.56 -18.33
C ALA A 138 13.49 -28.73 -18.92
N PRO A 139 12.63 -29.55 -18.29
CA PRO A 139 11.23 -29.61 -18.64
C PRO A 139 10.63 -28.22 -18.45
N ARG A 140 9.87 -27.75 -19.44
CA ARG A 140 9.31 -26.39 -19.58
C ARG A 140 8.17 -26.11 -18.57
N THR A 141 8.35 -26.55 -17.33
CA THR A 141 7.36 -26.53 -16.24
C THR A 141 7.42 -25.26 -15.41
N GLU A 142 8.48 -24.46 -15.56
CA GLU A 142 8.70 -23.21 -14.83
C GLU A 142 9.09 -22.08 -15.77
N ALA A 143 8.74 -20.86 -15.37
CA ALA A 143 8.98 -19.66 -16.16
C ALA A 143 9.49 -18.48 -15.31
N LEU A 144 10.25 -17.60 -15.95
CA LEU A 144 10.62 -16.28 -15.46
C LEU A 144 10.03 -15.23 -16.39
N VAL A 145 9.70 -14.06 -15.86
CA VAL A 145 9.08 -12.98 -16.65
C VAL A 145 9.98 -11.74 -16.63
N PHE A 146 10.23 -11.16 -17.80
CA PHE A 146 10.82 -9.83 -17.97
C PHE A 146 9.83 -8.91 -18.65
N THR A 147 9.41 -7.84 -17.99
CA THR A 147 8.37 -6.93 -18.49
C THR A 147 8.90 -5.53 -18.76
N ALA A 148 8.31 -4.86 -19.75
CA ALA A 148 8.49 -3.42 -19.95
C ALA A 148 7.13 -2.80 -20.33
N PRO A 149 6.54 -1.96 -19.45
CA PRO A 149 5.26 -1.33 -19.74
C PRO A 149 5.39 -0.25 -20.83
N CYS A 150 4.39 -0.15 -21.70
CA CYS A 150 4.31 0.87 -22.73
C CYS A 150 2.98 1.62 -22.65
N SER A 151 2.97 2.70 -21.86
CA SER A 151 1.83 3.62 -21.82
C SER A 151 1.88 4.75 -22.86
N PRO A 152 0.72 5.32 -23.20
CA PRO A 152 0.64 6.59 -23.94
C PRO A 152 1.37 7.68 -23.15
N GLY A 153 2.24 8.44 -23.82
CA GLY A 153 3.04 9.51 -23.17
C GLY A 153 4.28 9.05 -22.40
N ASN A 154 4.39 7.76 -22.03
CA ASN A 154 5.58 7.24 -21.35
C ASN A 154 6.75 7.03 -22.36
N SER A 155 7.94 7.51 -21.99
CA SER A 155 9.21 7.39 -22.71
C SER A 155 9.95 6.08 -22.44
N ASN A 156 9.25 5.02 -22.03
CA ASN A 156 9.82 3.70 -21.70
C ASN A 156 10.40 2.90 -22.90
N ASN A 157 10.71 3.58 -24.00
CA ASN A 157 11.16 2.97 -25.25
C ASN A 157 12.50 2.25 -25.09
N GLN A 158 13.35 2.77 -24.22
CA GLN A 158 14.66 2.16 -23.93
C GLN A 158 14.53 0.83 -23.19
N ALA A 159 13.56 0.70 -22.27
CA ALA A 159 13.33 -0.57 -21.57
C ALA A 159 12.91 -1.65 -22.57
N VAL A 160 12.01 -1.31 -23.50
CA VAL A 160 11.62 -2.21 -24.60
C VAL A 160 12.83 -2.57 -25.47
N GLY A 161 13.68 -1.60 -25.79
CA GLY A 161 14.94 -1.84 -26.51
C GLY A 161 15.90 -2.79 -25.78
N LEU A 162 16.08 -2.62 -24.47
CA LEU A 162 16.91 -3.49 -23.63
C LEU A 162 16.31 -4.88 -23.47
N LEU A 163 15.00 -4.97 -23.28
CA LEU A 163 14.24 -6.23 -23.26
C LEU A 163 14.44 -7.02 -24.53
N LEU A 164 14.32 -6.38 -25.69
CA LEU A 164 14.54 -7.01 -26.99
C LEU A 164 16.01 -7.40 -27.22
N GLY A 165 16.95 -6.57 -26.77
CA GLY A 165 18.39 -6.87 -26.82
C GLY A 165 18.77 -8.07 -25.96
N LEU A 166 18.22 -8.14 -24.74
CA LEU A 166 18.39 -9.27 -23.82
C LEU A 166 17.74 -10.53 -24.37
N ALA A 167 16.56 -10.45 -24.98
CA ALA A 167 15.91 -11.60 -25.60
C ALA A 167 16.77 -12.24 -26.70
N GLN A 168 17.37 -11.41 -27.56
CA GLN A 168 18.30 -11.89 -28.59
C GLN A 168 19.57 -12.51 -28.00
N TYR A 169 20.12 -11.91 -26.94
CA TYR A 169 21.28 -12.44 -26.25
C TYR A 169 20.94 -13.76 -25.52
N PHE A 170 19.84 -13.84 -24.79
CA PHE A 170 19.41 -15.03 -24.04
C PHE A 170 19.15 -16.20 -24.99
N ARG A 171 18.66 -15.95 -26.20
CA ARG A 171 18.46 -16.99 -27.22
C ARG A 171 19.75 -17.71 -27.62
N SER A 172 20.90 -17.04 -27.56
CA SER A 172 22.20 -17.66 -27.88
C SER A 172 22.83 -18.40 -26.69
N GLN A 173 22.24 -18.30 -25.50
CA GLN A 173 22.76 -18.95 -24.30
C GLN A 173 22.10 -20.30 -24.05
N ILE A 174 22.89 -21.28 -23.62
CA ILE A 174 22.45 -22.68 -23.42
C ILE A 174 22.15 -23.03 -21.96
N TYR A 175 22.33 -22.09 -21.02
CA TYR A 175 22.28 -22.37 -19.59
C TYR A 175 20.88 -22.20 -18.96
N TRP A 176 19.87 -21.79 -19.73
CA TRP A 176 18.52 -21.60 -19.20
C TRP A 176 17.85 -22.94 -18.90
N ALA A 177 17.31 -23.03 -17.68
CA ALA A 177 16.54 -24.16 -17.17
C ALA A 177 15.04 -23.83 -17.11
N LYS A 178 14.68 -22.55 -16.99
CA LYS A 178 13.30 -22.06 -17.01
C LYS A 178 12.98 -21.35 -18.31
N ASP A 179 11.72 -21.43 -18.74
CA ASP A 179 11.24 -20.61 -19.85
C ASP A 179 11.33 -19.13 -19.47
N ILE A 180 11.63 -18.24 -20.42
CA ILE A 180 11.69 -16.80 -20.17
C ILE A 180 10.65 -16.11 -21.02
N ILE A 181 9.71 -15.44 -20.37
CA ILE A 181 8.65 -14.66 -21.01
C ILE A 181 9.10 -13.20 -21.07
N PHE A 182 9.18 -12.66 -22.28
CA PHE A 182 9.41 -11.25 -22.52
C PHE A 182 8.07 -10.59 -22.84
N LEU A 183 7.58 -9.73 -21.94
CA LEU A 183 6.25 -9.12 -22.03
C LEU A 183 6.34 -7.62 -22.20
N VAL A 184 5.60 -7.09 -23.19
CA VAL A 184 5.38 -5.67 -23.39
C VAL A 184 3.88 -5.43 -23.30
N ASN A 185 3.45 -4.83 -22.18
CA ASN A 185 2.05 -4.58 -21.84
C ASN A 185 1.65 -3.13 -22.17
N GLU A 186 0.42 -2.97 -22.64
CA GLU A 186 -0.15 -1.65 -22.96
C GLU A 186 -0.92 -1.11 -21.76
N HIS A 187 -0.90 0.21 -21.55
CA HIS A 187 -1.59 0.87 -20.43
C HIS A 187 -1.14 0.41 -19.02
N ASP A 188 0.17 0.19 -18.86
CA ASP A 188 0.86 -0.21 -17.60
C ASP A 188 0.09 -1.32 -16.85
N LEU A 189 -0.45 -1.01 -15.67
CA LEU A 189 -1.12 -1.93 -14.76
C LEU A 189 -2.37 -2.60 -15.35
N ILE A 190 -3.12 -1.92 -16.22
CA ILE A 190 -4.36 -2.49 -16.81
C ILE A 190 -3.99 -3.65 -17.75
N GLY A 191 -3.01 -3.43 -18.63
CA GLY A 191 -2.52 -4.49 -19.51
C GLY A 191 -1.89 -5.62 -18.73
N MET A 192 -1.13 -5.31 -17.67
CA MET A 192 -0.53 -6.33 -16.81
C MET A 192 -1.59 -7.19 -16.12
N GLN A 193 -2.64 -6.57 -15.57
CA GLN A 193 -3.76 -7.29 -14.94
C GLN A 193 -4.45 -8.21 -15.94
N ALA A 194 -4.72 -7.74 -17.16
CA ALA A 194 -5.33 -8.54 -18.23
C ALA A 194 -4.49 -9.79 -18.56
N TRP A 195 -3.17 -9.61 -18.62
CA TRP A 195 -2.24 -10.68 -18.93
C TRP A 195 -2.15 -11.70 -17.81
N LEU A 196 -2.03 -11.26 -16.56
CA LEU A 196 -1.99 -12.14 -15.39
C LEU A 196 -3.29 -12.94 -15.22
N GLU A 197 -4.45 -12.28 -15.35
CA GLU A 197 -5.75 -12.95 -15.31
C GLU A 197 -5.89 -14.00 -16.42
N GLY A 198 -5.46 -13.65 -17.64
CA GLY A 198 -5.39 -14.59 -18.75
C GLY A 198 -4.42 -15.76 -18.51
N TYR A 199 -3.29 -15.51 -17.85
CA TYR A 199 -2.27 -16.52 -17.55
C TYR A 199 -2.70 -17.51 -16.48
N HIS A 200 -3.44 -17.04 -15.47
CA HIS A 200 -3.92 -17.86 -14.36
C HIS A 200 -5.35 -18.40 -14.56
N HIS A 201 -6.02 -18.05 -15.66
CA HIS A 201 -7.42 -18.38 -15.95
C HIS A 201 -8.37 -17.92 -14.85
N THR A 202 -8.13 -16.72 -14.32
CA THR A 202 -8.94 -16.08 -13.28
C THR A 202 -9.56 -14.80 -13.82
N ASN A 203 -10.80 -14.49 -13.47
CA ASN A 203 -11.43 -13.22 -13.81
C ASN A 203 -11.90 -12.52 -12.52
N ILE A 204 -10.94 -11.92 -11.81
CA ILE A 204 -11.18 -11.31 -10.49
C ILE A 204 -11.75 -9.91 -10.68
N THR A 205 -11.24 -9.16 -11.66
CA THR A 205 -11.58 -7.76 -11.85
C THR A 205 -12.78 -7.56 -12.77
N GLY A 206 -13.24 -8.59 -13.50
CA GLY A 206 -14.31 -8.47 -14.48
C GLY A 206 -13.83 -7.90 -15.81
N MET A 207 -12.56 -8.08 -16.16
CA MET A 207 -12.01 -7.64 -17.43
C MET A 207 -12.38 -8.62 -18.56
N SER A 208 -12.54 -8.09 -19.77
CA SER A 208 -12.69 -8.92 -20.97
C SER A 208 -11.33 -9.00 -21.68
N PHE A 209 -10.83 -10.22 -21.87
CA PHE A 209 -9.57 -10.49 -22.56
C PHE A 209 -9.69 -11.72 -23.46
N THR A 210 -8.89 -11.75 -24.53
CA THR A 210 -8.77 -12.93 -25.39
C THR A 210 -8.00 -14.04 -24.68
N PRO A 211 -8.35 -15.32 -24.86
CA PRO A 211 -7.60 -16.43 -24.27
C PRO A 211 -6.16 -16.44 -24.78
N LEU A 212 -5.21 -16.75 -23.89
CA LEU A 212 -3.80 -16.84 -24.26
C LEU A 212 -3.57 -18.06 -25.17
N GLN A 213 -3.01 -17.81 -26.36
CA GLN A 213 -2.70 -18.86 -27.33
C GLN A 213 -1.46 -19.67 -26.94
N GLY A 214 -0.51 -19.04 -26.25
CA GLY A 214 0.73 -19.67 -25.79
C GLY A 214 0.93 -19.51 -24.29
N ARG A 215 1.40 -20.57 -23.64
CA ARG A 215 1.70 -20.57 -22.20
C ARG A 215 3.07 -21.16 -21.92
N ALA A 216 3.70 -20.67 -20.86
CA ALA A 216 4.87 -21.28 -20.26
C ALA A 216 4.48 -21.99 -18.95
N GLY A 217 5.48 -22.50 -18.23
CA GLY A 217 5.29 -23.14 -16.93
C GLY A 217 4.78 -22.22 -15.81
N SER A 218 4.81 -22.70 -14.57
CA SER A 218 4.55 -21.85 -13.39
C SER A 218 5.55 -20.70 -13.36
N ILE A 219 5.06 -19.47 -13.27
CA ILE A 219 5.94 -18.30 -13.12
C ILE A 219 6.54 -18.34 -11.71
N GLN A 220 7.86 -18.27 -11.63
CA GLN A 220 8.61 -18.32 -10.38
C GLN A 220 8.98 -16.91 -9.88
N ALA A 221 9.42 -16.04 -10.78
CA ALA A 221 9.74 -14.66 -10.47
C ALA A 221 9.56 -13.75 -11.70
N ALA A 222 9.33 -12.46 -11.46
CA ALA A 222 9.19 -11.44 -12.51
C ALA A 222 10.04 -10.20 -12.22
N LEU A 223 10.61 -9.60 -13.25
CA LEU A 223 11.29 -8.31 -13.17
C LEU A 223 10.68 -7.35 -14.18
N SER A 224 10.25 -6.18 -13.71
CA SER A 224 9.75 -5.11 -14.57
C SER A 224 10.79 -4.01 -14.72
N LEU A 225 10.99 -3.53 -15.95
CA LEU A 225 11.94 -2.48 -16.26
C LEU A 225 11.23 -1.21 -16.75
N GLU A 226 11.52 -0.10 -16.09
CA GLU A 226 11.02 1.23 -16.42
C GLU A 226 12.20 2.21 -16.59
N LEU A 227 12.48 2.63 -17.82
CA LEU A 227 13.52 3.58 -18.20
C LEU A 227 12.87 4.83 -18.79
N SER A 228 12.68 5.86 -17.98
CA SER A 228 12.00 7.11 -18.38
C SER A 228 12.87 8.07 -19.20
N SER A 229 14.18 7.82 -19.33
CA SER A 229 15.13 8.72 -19.96
C SER A 229 16.20 7.97 -20.76
N ASP A 230 16.42 8.37 -22.02
CA ASP A 230 17.72 8.90 -22.49
C ASP A 230 18.96 8.31 -21.83
N VAL A 231 19.30 9.01 -20.75
CA VAL A 231 20.50 8.80 -19.96
C VAL A 231 20.07 8.28 -18.62
N ILE A 232 20.71 7.19 -18.19
CA ILE A 232 20.46 6.54 -16.90
C ILE A 232 21.66 6.80 -16.02
N THR A 233 21.41 7.46 -14.89
CA THR A 233 22.44 7.83 -13.92
C THR A 233 22.50 6.83 -12.77
N SER A 234 21.33 6.38 -12.31
CA SER A 234 21.15 5.41 -11.23
C SER A 234 19.94 4.52 -11.47
N LEU A 235 19.83 3.44 -10.71
CA LEU A 235 18.68 2.55 -10.69
C LEU A 235 17.97 2.62 -9.34
N ASP A 236 16.65 2.79 -9.36
CA ASP A 236 15.80 2.77 -8.17
C ASP A 236 15.01 1.47 -8.10
N LEU A 237 15.00 0.85 -6.93
CA LEU A 237 14.24 -0.36 -6.68
C LEU A 237 12.87 -0.02 -6.10
N VAL A 238 11.81 -0.49 -6.75
CA VAL A 238 10.42 -0.33 -6.29
C VAL A 238 9.87 -1.71 -5.89
N LEU A 239 9.29 -1.78 -4.69
CA LEU A 239 8.88 -3.03 -4.05
C LEU A 239 7.41 -3.02 -3.61
N GLU A 240 6.78 -1.85 -3.53
CA GLU A 240 5.44 -1.69 -2.99
C GLU A 240 4.37 -2.19 -3.96
N GLY A 241 3.75 -3.31 -3.59
CA GLY A 241 2.66 -3.91 -4.33
C GLY A 241 1.26 -3.59 -3.79
N LEU A 242 0.28 -4.27 -4.38
CA LEU A 242 -1.13 -4.09 -4.03
C LEU A 242 -1.38 -4.44 -2.56
N ASN A 243 -2.19 -3.64 -1.87
CA ASN A 243 -2.53 -3.80 -0.45
C ASN A 243 -1.33 -3.79 0.51
N GLY A 244 -0.19 -3.23 0.09
CA GLY A 244 1.01 -3.17 0.91
C GLY A 244 1.80 -4.48 0.96
N GLN A 245 1.55 -5.40 0.03
CA GLN A 245 2.38 -6.59 -0.16
C GLN A 245 3.77 -6.21 -0.64
N LEU A 246 4.78 -6.95 -0.19
CA LEU A 246 6.17 -6.80 -0.59
C LEU A 246 6.68 -8.14 -1.13
N PRO A 247 7.58 -8.14 -2.12
CA PRO A 247 8.25 -9.36 -2.55
C PRO A 247 9.19 -9.86 -1.45
N ASN A 248 9.67 -11.08 -1.62
CA ASN A 248 10.71 -11.63 -0.79
C ASN A 248 11.98 -10.74 -0.80
N LEU A 249 12.49 -10.41 0.40
CA LEU A 249 13.65 -9.53 0.59
C LEU A 249 14.90 -10.01 -0.18
N ASP A 250 15.04 -11.31 -0.42
CA ASP A 250 16.17 -11.83 -1.19
C ASP A 250 16.18 -11.33 -2.65
N LEU A 251 15.02 -10.99 -3.23
CA LEU A 251 14.98 -10.37 -4.55
C LEU A 251 15.59 -8.96 -4.54
N ALA A 252 15.35 -8.21 -3.46
CA ALA A 252 15.92 -6.88 -3.27
C ALA A 252 17.43 -6.93 -3.01
N ASN A 253 17.90 -7.84 -2.16
CA ASN A 253 19.32 -7.95 -1.88
C ASN A 253 20.08 -8.51 -3.11
N LEU A 254 19.45 -9.37 -3.92
CA LEU A 254 20.02 -9.82 -5.20
C LEU A 254 20.29 -8.64 -6.13
N PHE A 255 19.32 -7.74 -6.29
CA PHE A 255 19.48 -6.52 -7.06
C PHE A 255 20.65 -5.67 -6.51
N HIS A 256 20.66 -5.42 -5.20
CA HIS A 256 21.70 -4.62 -4.57
C HIS A 256 23.10 -5.22 -4.74
N ALA A 257 23.25 -6.53 -4.57
CA ALA A 257 24.52 -7.24 -4.72
C ALA A 257 25.09 -7.13 -6.13
N PHE A 258 24.25 -7.22 -7.17
CA PHE A 258 24.71 -7.01 -8.55
C PHE A 258 25.00 -5.55 -8.87
N CYS A 259 24.25 -4.59 -8.31
CA CYS A 259 24.59 -3.18 -8.43
C CYS A 259 25.96 -2.88 -7.83
N GLN A 260 26.28 -3.41 -6.65
CA GLN A 260 27.60 -3.29 -6.04
C GLN A 260 28.69 -3.92 -6.90
N LYS A 261 28.47 -5.15 -7.38
CA LYS A 261 29.44 -5.87 -8.23
C LYS A 261 29.78 -5.11 -9.52
N LEU A 262 28.78 -4.50 -10.15
CA LEU A 262 28.93 -3.81 -11.43
C LEU A 262 29.25 -2.31 -11.27
N GLY A 263 29.33 -1.80 -10.04
CA GLY A 263 29.56 -0.38 -9.77
C GLY A 263 28.40 0.53 -10.21
N ILE A 264 27.17 0.02 -10.19
CA ILE A 264 25.96 0.79 -10.55
C ILE A 264 25.41 1.49 -9.32
N LEU A 265 25.16 2.80 -9.43
CA LEU A 265 24.52 3.57 -8.38
C LEU A 265 23.06 3.11 -8.21
N CYS A 266 22.69 2.72 -6.98
CA CYS A 266 21.34 2.25 -6.67
C CYS A 266 20.70 3.03 -5.53
N THR A 267 19.41 3.32 -5.70
CA THR A 267 18.56 4.04 -4.75
C THR A 267 17.35 3.19 -4.35
N ILE A 268 16.74 3.54 -3.23
CA ILE A 268 15.40 3.08 -2.86
C ILE A 268 14.60 4.31 -2.44
N GLN A 269 13.34 4.39 -2.86
CA GLN A 269 12.52 5.60 -2.69
C GLN A 269 13.13 6.87 -3.32
N GLY A 270 14.02 6.74 -4.31
CA GLY A 270 14.74 7.86 -4.90
C GLY A 270 15.81 8.49 -4.00
N LYS A 271 16.08 7.92 -2.81
CA LYS A 271 17.11 8.40 -1.88
C LYS A 271 18.38 7.57 -2.03
N LEU A 272 19.53 8.26 -2.00
CA LEU A 272 20.83 7.62 -2.10
C LEU A 272 21.18 6.91 -0.80
N GLN A 273 21.82 5.75 -0.93
CA GLN A 273 22.37 5.05 0.22
C GLN A 273 23.53 5.82 0.84
N ARG A 274 23.51 5.86 2.16
CA ARG A 274 24.55 6.44 3.00
C ARG A 274 25.15 5.36 3.89
N ASN A 275 26.45 5.46 4.12
CA ASN A 275 27.19 4.52 4.97
C ASN A 275 27.55 5.12 6.34
N ASP A 276 27.23 6.39 6.56
CA ASP A 276 27.49 7.14 7.79
C ASP A 276 26.30 7.07 8.75
N TRP A 277 25.96 5.85 9.20
CA TRP A 277 24.79 5.57 10.06
C TRP A 277 24.86 6.23 11.44
N ASP A 278 26.06 6.48 11.96
CA ASP A 278 26.28 7.20 13.22
C ASP A 278 26.03 8.71 13.10
N SER A 279 25.98 9.24 11.87
CA SER A 279 25.80 10.67 11.64
C SER A 279 24.32 11.05 11.73
N THR A 280 24.06 12.28 12.16
CA THR A 280 22.70 12.83 12.17
C THR A 280 22.08 12.86 10.77
N GLU A 281 22.89 13.10 9.74
CA GLU A 281 22.45 13.06 8.33
C GLU A 281 22.13 11.64 7.86
N GLY A 282 22.91 10.64 8.29
CA GLY A 282 22.65 9.24 7.97
C GLY A 282 21.31 8.78 8.55
N TYR A 283 21.07 9.09 9.84
CA TYR A 283 19.80 8.82 10.50
C TYR A 283 18.63 9.52 9.81
N THR A 284 18.75 10.81 9.46
CA THR A 284 17.65 11.54 8.83
C THR A 284 17.30 10.95 7.47
N VAL A 285 18.28 10.62 6.64
CA VAL A 285 18.04 9.98 5.33
C VAL A 285 17.41 8.59 5.50
N ALA A 286 17.88 7.79 6.46
CA ALA A 286 17.29 6.48 6.78
C ALA A 286 15.82 6.61 7.24
N ALA A 287 15.53 7.55 8.13
CA ALA A 287 14.19 7.82 8.62
C ALA A 287 13.26 8.34 7.51
N GLN A 288 13.75 9.24 6.64
CA GLN A 288 13.00 9.73 5.48
C GLN A 288 12.67 8.60 4.50
N THR A 289 13.66 7.75 4.19
CA THR A 289 13.51 6.62 3.27
C THR A 289 12.51 5.60 3.81
N MET A 290 12.61 5.26 5.09
CA MET A 290 11.66 4.37 5.76
C MET A 290 10.25 4.97 5.79
N THR A 291 10.12 6.27 6.08
CA THR A 291 8.82 6.96 6.11
C THR A 291 8.19 7.01 4.72
N LEU A 292 8.97 7.26 3.66
CA LEU A 292 8.51 7.20 2.28
C LEU A 292 7.98 5.80 1.92
N MET A 293 8.70 4.74 2.29
CA MET A 293 8.26 3.36 2.08
C MET A 293 6.94 3.08 2.82
N VAL A 294 6.81 3.53 4.07
CA VAL A 294 5.59 3.39 4.87
C VAL A 294 4.42 4.13 4.22
N LEU A 295 4.60 5.36 3.76
CA LEU A 295 3.56 6.13 3.07
C LEU A 295 3.13 5.47 1.75
N LYS A 296 4.08 4.97 0.96
CA LYS A 296 3.78 4.23 -0.29
C LYS A 296 3.03 2.93 -0.01
N GLN A 297 3.48 2.14 0.96
CA GLN A 297 2.84 0.89 1.34
C GLN A 297 1.43 1.14 1.90
N ALA A 298 1.24 2.18 2.73
CA ALA A 298 -0.04 2.54 3.32
C ALA A 298 -1.09 2.93 2.27
N SER A 299 -0.69 3.51 1.13
CA SER A 299 -1.61 3.82 0.03
C SER A 299 -2.28 2.58 -0.56
N GLY A 300 -1.67 1.39 -0.39
CA GLY A 300 -2.19 0.11 -0.88
C GLY A 300 -2.27 -0.02 -2.40
N ARG A 301 -1.81 0.98 -3.14
CA ARG A 301 -1.74 0.95 -4.61
C ARG A 301 -0.46 0.27 -5.07
N PRO A 302 -0.47 -0.47 -6.19
CA PRO A 302 0.74 -1.02 -6.77
C PRO A 302 1.56 0.12 -7.41
N TRP A 303 2.81 0.31 -6.97
CA TRP A 303 3.66 1.38 -7.50
C TRP A 303 4.38 1.03 -8.79
N GLY A 304 4.23 -0.21 -9.29
CA GLY A 304 4.67 -0.65 -10.61
C GLY A 304 4.02 -2.00 -10.97
N ASP A 305 4.27 -2.48 -12.19
CA ASP A 305 3.66 -3.73 -12.70
C ASP A 305 3.88 -4.94 -11.80
N HIS A 306 5.04 -5.01 -11.13
CA HIS A 306 5.38 -6.08 -10.19
C HIS A 306 4.34 -6.24 -9.06
N GLY A 307 3.67 -5.15 -8.66
CA GLY A 307 2.73 -5.16 -7.55
C GLY A 307 1.51 -6.06 -7.77
N LEU A 308 1.16 -6.35 -9.02
CA LEU A 308 0.06 -7.26 -9.37
C LEU A 308 0.48 -8.74 -9.37
N PHE A 309 1.78 -9.03 -9.57
CA PHE A 309 2.32 -10.39 -9.51
C PHE A 309 2.25 -10.99 -8.10
N LEU A 310 2.45 -10.15 -7.07
CA LEU A 310 2.47 -10.59 -5.67
C LEU A 310 1.16 -11.27 -5.23
N ARG A 311 0.02 -10.86 -5.80
CA ARG A 311 -1.29 -11.50 -5.56
C ARG A 311 -1.32 -12.97 -5.96
N TYR A 312 -0.53 -13.35 -6.95
CA TYR A 312 -0.42 -14.73 -7.45
C TYR A 312 0.74 -15.49 -6.81
N HIS A 313 1.33 -14.97 -5.72
CA HIS A 313 2.54 -15.50 -5.07
C HIS A 313 3.70 -15.64 -6.05
N ILE A 314 3.84 -14.67 -6.96
CA ILE A 314 4.98 -14.55 -7.85
C ILE A 314 5.84 -13.40 -7.33
N GLU A 315 7.07 -13.71 -6.94
CA GLU A 315 8.00 -12.70 -6.45
C GLU A 315 8.44 -11.78 -7.57
N ALA A 316 8.18 -10.48 -7.41
CA ALA A 316 8.45 -9.52 -8.45
C ALA A 316 8.90 -8.16 -7.92
N ALA A 317 9.74 -7.48 -8.70
CA ALA A 317 10.18 -6.12 -8.41
C ALA A 317 10.24 -5.28 -9.68
N THR A 318 10.00 -3.97 -9.55
CA THR A 318 10.21 -3.00 -10.64
C THR A 318 11.53 -2.28 -10.42
N ILE A 319 12.34 -2.18 -11.46
CA ILE A 319 13.60 -1.43 -11.48
C ILE A 319 13.41 -0.22 -12.38
N ARG A 320 13.60 0.98 -11.80
CA ARG A 320 13.45 2.27 -12.47
C ARG A 320 14.79 2.90 -12.79
N GLY A 321 14.98 3.35 -14.03
CA GLY A 321 16.11 4.20 -14.39
C GLY A 321 15.85 5.64 -14.01
N ILE A 322 16.74 6.24 -13.22
CA ILE A 322 16.65 7.65 -12.80
C ILE A 322 17.76 8.47 -13.47
N ASN A 323 17.43 9.71 -13.84
CA ASN A 323 18.35 10.69 -14.44
C ASN A 323 18.54 11.94 -13.55
N SER A 324 18.78 11.72 -12.27
CA SER A 324 18.98 12.82 -11.29
C SER A 324 20.46 13.06 -10.98
N PHE A 325 21.31 12.04 -11.10
CA PHE A 325 22.71 12.10 -10.67
C PHE A 325 23.66 12.29 -11.85
N ARG A 326 23.65 13.48 -12.45
CA ARG A 326 24.35 13.79 -13.73
C ARG A 326 25.86 13.44 -13.76
N HIS A 327 26.52 13.33 -12.62
CA HIS A 327 27.93 12.93 -12.53
C HIS A 327 28.18 11.45 -12.84
N TYR A 328 27.14 10.62 -12.71
CA TYR A 328 27.20 9.19 -12.98
C TYR A 328 26.47 8.90 -14.28
N LYS A 329 27.04 8.00 -15.09
CA LYS A 329 26.39 7.49 -16.29
C LYS A 329 26.54 5.99 -16.31
N THR A 330 25.41 5.29 -16.43
CA THR A 330 25.37 3.84 -16.54
C THR A 330 25.14 3.45 -17.99
N ASP A 331 26.05 2.66 -18.54
CA ASP A 331 25.92 2.15 -19.91
C ASP A 331 24.85 1.07 -20.02
N ALA A 332 24.13 1.04 -21.14
CA ALA A 332 23.12 0.01 -21.42
C ALA A 332 23.70 -1.42 -21.41
N SER A 333 24.98 -1.59 -21.76
CA SER A 333 25.66 -2.89 -21.65
C SER A 333 25.83 -3.32 -20.19
N THR A 334 26.09 -2.37 -19.28
CA THR A 334 26.18 -2.65 -17.84
C THR A 334 24.82 -2.99 -17.26
N LEU A 335 23.74 -2.33 -17.71
CA LEU A 335 22.37 -2.70 -17.36
C LEU A 335 22.00 -4.10 -17.86
N GLY A 336 22.34 -4.43 -19.10
CA GLY A 336 22.09 -5.78 -19.61
C GLY A 336 22.88 -6.86 -18.86
N ARG A 337 24.10 -6.56 -18.40
CA ARG A 337 24.87 -7.44 -17.50
C ARG A 337 24.17 -7.62 -16.15
N LEU A 338 23.64 -6.56 -15.55
CA LEU A 338 22.84 -6.64 -14.32
C LEU A 338 21.66 -7.61 -14.47
N PHE A 339 20.84 -7.42 -15.51
CA PHE A 339 19.68 -8.29 -15.75
C PHE A 339 20.08 -9.71 -16.12
N GLU A 340 21.14 -9.91 -16.91
CA GLU A 340 21.71 -11.24 -17.16
C GLU A 340 22.07 -11.94 -15.85
N GLY A 341 22.79 -11.26 -14.96
CA GLY A 341 23.19 -11.78 -13.65
C GLY A 341 21.98 -12.18 -12.79
N MET A 342 21.00 -11.29 -12.67
CA MET A 342 19.77 -11.54 -11.91
C MET A 342 18.98 -12.72 -12.48
N PHE A 343 18.74 -12.76 -13.80
CA PHE A 343 18.03 -13.87 -14.44
C PHE A 343 18.79 -15.19 -14.30
N ARG A 344 20.12 -15.19 -14.35
CA ARG A 344 20.92 -16.40 -14.11
C ARG A 344 20.75 -16.95 -12.69
N LYS A 345 20.54 -16.07 -11.70
CA LYS A 345 20.28 -16.49 -10.32
C LYS A 345 18.86 -16.98 -10.12
N LEU A 346 17.87 -16.26 -10.64
CA LEU A 346 16.46 -16.71 -10.62
C LEU A 346 16.28 -18.03 -11.39
N ASN A 347 17.03 -18.24 -12.46
CA ASN A 347 17.03 -19.48 -13.23
C ASN A 347 17.52 -20.68 -12.42
N ASN A 348 18.39 -20.48 -11.43
CA ASN A 348 18.92 -21.54 -10.57
C ASN A 348 18.06 -21.84 -9.34
N LEU A 349 17.00 -21.08 -9.09
CA LEU A 349 16.05 -21.39 -8.02
C LEU A 349 15.46 -22.79 -8.23
N LEU A 350 15.52 -23.65 -7.22
CA LEU A 350 14.91 -24.98 -7.29
C LEU A 350 13.44 -24.95 -6.86
N GLU A 351 13.10 -23.98 -6.04
CA GLU A 351 11.78 -23.81 -5.43
C GLU A 351 11.38 -22.33 -5.47
N ARG A 352 10.10 -22.05 -5.16
CA ARG A 352 9.63 -20.68 -4.96
C ARG A 352 10.38 -20.05 -3.79
N LEU A 353 10.61 -18.75 -3.87
CA LEU A 353 11.21 -17.98 -2.78
C LEU A 353 10.34 -18.03 -1.51
N HIS A 354 10.85 -18.62 -0.43
CA HIS A 354 10.10 -18.79 0.81
C HIS A 354 10.92 -18.61 2.09
N GLN A 355 12.26 -18.64 2.02
CA GLN A 355 13.11 -18.67 3.21
C GLN A 355 13.32 -17.29 3.86
N SER A 356 13.36 -16.22 3.07
CA SER A 356 13.59 -14.85 3.56
C SER A 356 12.29 -14.09 3.85
N TYR A 357 12.42 -12.86 4.36
CA TYR A 357 11.35 -12.06 4.94
C TYR A 357 10.41 -11.50 3.87
N PHE A 358 9.11 -11.53 4.17
CA PHE A 358 8.03 -10.87 3.41
C PHE A 358 7.50 -9.59 4.08
N PHE A 359 7.87 -9.40 5.35
CA PHE A 359 7.40 -8.32 6.21
C PHE A 359 8.60 -7.55 6.74
N TYR A 360 8.97 -6.48 6.03
CA TYR A 360 10.15 -5.68 6.34
C TYR A 360 9.96 -4.22 5.95
N LEU A 361 10.74 -3.34 6.56
CA LEU A 361 10.94 -1.95 6.13
C LEU A 361 12.42 -1.74 5.78
N MET A 362 12.71 -0.95 4.75
CA MET A 362 14.07 -0.73 4.27
C MET A 362 14.46 0.74 4.46
N PRO A 363 15.18 1.11 5.54
CA PRO A 363 15.80 2.42 5.66
C PRO A 363 16.92 2.63 4.62
N SER A 364 17.50 1.55 4.09
CA SER A 364 18.52 1.55 3.02
C SER A 364 18.47 0.23 2.26
N LEU A 365 19.11 0.10 1.08
CA LEU A 365 19.21 -1.18 0.38
C LEU A 365 20.17 -2.17 1.08
N SER A 366 21.04 -1.69 1.97
CA SER A 366 21.97 -2.52 2.72
C SER A 366 21.43 -3.00 4.07
N HIS A 367 20.38 -2.36 4.60
CA HIS A 367 19.82 -2.65 5.92
C HIS A 367 18.29 -2.70 5.90
N PHE A 368 17.70 -3.61 6.68
CA PHE A 368 16.26 -3.78 6.78
C PHE A 368 15.83 -3.91 8.25
N VAL A 369 14.57 -3.61 8.51
CA VAL A 369 13.91 -3.78 9.82
C VAL A 369 12.90 -4.90 9.67
N SER A 370 13.07 -5.98 10.43
CA SER A 370 12.16 -7.12 10.40
C SER A 370 10.87 -6.85 11.18
N ILE A 371 9.84 -7.66 10.92
CA ILE A 371 8.56 -7.63 11.65
C ILE A 371 8.70 -7.64 13.18
N GLY A 372 9.71 -8.33 13.72
CA GLY A 372 9.96 -8.39 15.16
C GLY A 372 10.35 -7.04 15.78
N TYR A 373 10.95 -6.15 15.00
CA TYR A 373 11.40 -4.84 15.49
C TYR A 373 10.33 -3.76 15.34
N TYR A 374 9.56 -3.74 14.25
CA TYR A 374 8.57 -2.67 14.04
C TYR A 374 7.20 -2.96 14.68
N MET A 375 6.79 -4.23 14.84
CA MET A 375 5.50 -4.57 15.45
C MET A 375 5.32 -4.08 16.89
N PRO A 376 6.35 -4.05 17.76
CA PRO A 376 6.24 -3.46 19.09
C PRO A 376 5.74 -2.01 19.10
N ALA A 377 6.12 -1.18 18.11
CA ALA A 377 5.62 0.20 18.00
C ALA A 377 4.09 0.23 17.87
N PHE A 378 3.55 -0.62 17.00
CA PHE A 378 2.10 -0.79 16.86
C PHE A 378 1.46 -1.41 18.11
N GLY A 379 2.09 -2.42 18.71
CA GLY A 379 1.61 -3.08 19.92
C GLY A 379 1.43 -2.11 21.10
N LEU A 380 2.35 -1.16 21.27
CA LEU A 380 2.25 -0.10 22.28
C LEU A 380 1.04 0.82 22.04
N LEU A 381 0.75 1.17 20.78
CA LEU A 381 -0.42 1.96 20.43
C LEU A 381 -1.73 1.16 20.63
N ALA A 382 -1.75 -0.11 20.22
CA ALA A 382 -2.91 -0.98 20.40
C ALA A 382 -3.23 -1.24 21.89
N ALA A 383 -2.19 -1.33 22.74
CA ALA A 383 -2.36 -1.51 24.18
C ALA A 383 -3.17 -0.38 24.82
N ILE A 384 -3.08 0.86 24.32
CA ILE A 384 -3.87 2.00 24.80
C ILE A 384 -5.37 1.72 24.68
N LEU A 385 -5.81 1.15 23.55
CA LEU A 385 -7.22 0.82 23.32
C LEU A 385 -7.71 -0.24 24.32
N LEU A 386 -6.89 -1.26 24.57
CA LEU A 386 -7.21 -2.33 25.51
C LEU A 386 -7.25 -1.81 26.97
N LEU A 387 -6.27 -0.99 27.37
CA LEU A 387 -6.23 -0.40 28.71
C LEU A 387 -7.43 0.52 28.95
N ARG A 388 -7.82 1.33 27.95
CA ARG A 388 -9.02 2.17 28.01
C ARG A 388 -10.31 1.35 28.03
N ALA A 389 -10.39 0.28 27.26
CA ALA A 389 -11.52 -0.64 27.30
C ALA A 389 -11.66 -1.32 28.67
N LEU A 390 -10.55 -1.78 29.26
CA LEU A 390 -10.55 -2.40 30.59
C LEU A 390 -10.98 -1.42 31.70
N ASP A 391 -10.50 -0.18 31.65
CA ASP A 391 -10.89 0.87 32.59
C ASP A 391 -12.39 1.19 32.50
N LEU A 392 -12.93 1.34 31.29
CA LEU A 392 -14.37 1.52 31.10
C LEU A 392 -15.17 0.30 31.59
N TRP A 393 -14.71 -0.91 31.32
CA TRP A 393 -15.35 -2.13 31.80
C TRP A 393 -15.43 -2.18 33.34
N VAL A 394 -14.36 -1.80 34.03
CA VAL A 394 -14.35 -1.71 35.50
C VAL A 394 -15.29 -0.63 36.01
N GLN A 395 -15.34 0.54 35.35
CA GLN A 395 -16.24 1.64 35.73
C GLN A 395 -17.72 1.30 35.51
N ILE A 396 -18.03 0.51 34.48
CA ILE A 396 -19.40 0.01 34.23
C ILE A 396 -19.78 -1.03 35.29
N GLY A 397 -18.86 -1.93 35.66
CA GLY A 397 -19.11 -3.00 36.63
C GLY A 397 -19.14 -2.56 38.09
N ASN A 398 -18.50 -1.44 38.44
CA ASN A 398 -18.48 -0.87 39.79
C ASN A 398 -18.82 0.63 39.72
N PRO A 399 -20.10 1.03 39.62
CA PRO A 399 -20.48 2.43 39.70
C PRO A 399 -20.01 3.02 41.05
N ALA A 400 -19.42 4.21 41.02
CA ALA A 400 -19.00 4.89 42.24
C ALA A 400 -20.23 5.14 43.14
N PRO A 401 -20.16 4.89 44.45
CA PRO A 401 -21.24 5.26 45.36
C PRO A 401 -21.38 6.78 45.33
N VAL A 402 -22.56 7.26 44.97
CA VAL A 402 -22.90 8.67 45.02
C VAL A 402 -22.90 9.07 46.50
N THR A 403 -21.92 9.86 46.92
CA THR A 403 -22.01 10.59 48.19
C THR A 403 -23.06 11.67 48.04
N GLN A 404 -24.30 11.35 48.40
CA GLN A 404 -25.32 12.33 48.74
C GLN A 404 -25.86 12.00 50.13
N ASP A 405 -25.60 12.90 51.07
CA ASP A 405 -26.41 13.04 52.27
C ASP A 405 -27.86 13.31 51.85
N GLY A 406 -28.73 12.32 52.00
CA GLY A 406 -30.16 12.49 51.73
C GLY A 406 -30.85 11.20 51.31
N VAL A 407 -31.59 10.60 52.24
CA VAL A 407 -32.46 9.43 52.03
C VAL A 407 -33.42 9.68 50.86
N SER A 408 -33.19 8.99 49.75
CA SER A 408 -34.16 8.78 48.66
C SER A 408 -34.02 7.31 48.26
N GLU A 409 -35.14 6.58 48.20
CA GLU A 409 -35.18 5.17 47.81
C GLU A 409 -34.50 4.97 46.44
N GLU A 410 -33.48 4.11 46.41
CA GLU A 410 -32.69 3.78 45.21
C GLU A 410 -33.54 2.92 44.25
N GLU A 411 -34.04 3.51 43.16
CA GLU A 411 -34.38 2.73 41.98
C GLU A 411 -33.10 2.10 41.41
N PRO A 412 -33.10 0.79 41.03
CA PRO A 412 -31.93 0.16 40.44
C PRO A 412 -31.53 0.91 39.16
N PRO A 413 -30.22 1.12 38.89
CA PRO A 413 -29.78 1.79 37.67
C PRO A 413 -30.38 1.06 36.48
N SER A 414 -31.23 1.76 35.72
CA SER A 414 -31.83 1.23 34.51
C SER A 414 -30.71 0.80 33.57
N SER A 415 -30.69 -0.48 33.22
CA SER A 415 -29.75 -1.00 32.22
C SER A 415 -29.87 -0.13 30.97
N PRO A 416 -28.76 0.30 30.34
CA PRO A 416 -28.84 1.12 29.13
C PRO A 416 -29.73 0.39 28.12
N GLY A 417 -30.78 1.08 27.63
CA GLY A 417 -31.67 0.52 26.64
C GLY A 417 -30.84 0.05 25.44
N VAL A 418 -30.99 -1.20 25.03
CA VAL A 418 -30.23 -1.81 23.92
C VAL A 418 -30.29 -0.94 22.66
N LEU A 419 -31.42 -0.24 22.48
CA LEU A 419 -31.67 0.68 21.38
C LEU A 419 -30.74 1.91 21.40
N SER A 420 -30.39 2.44 22.57
CA SER A 420 -29.52 3.62 22.72
C SER A 420 -28.11 3.37 22.18
N VAL A 421 -27.59 2.14 22.31
CA VAL A 421 -26.27 1.73 21.83
C VAL A 421 -26.32 1.19 20.40
N LEU A 422 -27.36 0.43 20.04
CA LEU A 422 -27.47 -0.20 18.72
C LEU A 422 -27.74 0.82 17.61
N THR A 423 -28.57 1.83 17.86
CA THR A 423 -28.93 2.87 16.89
C THR A 423 -27.71 3.60 16.31
N PRO A 424 -26.78 4.18 17.11
CA PRO A 424 -25.60 4.84 16.55
C PRO A 424 -24.69 3.87 15.79
N ILE A 425 -24.56 2.61 16.23
CA ILE A 425 -23.79 1.59 15.49
C ILE A 425 -24.36 1.34 14.11
N VAL A 426 -25.67 1.09 14.01
CA VAL A 426 -26.34 0.81 12.73
C VAL A 426 -26.25 2.01 11.81
N ILE A 427 -26.59 3.21 12.29
CA ILE A 427 -26.57 4.43 11.46
C ILE A 427 -25.15 4.72 10.96
N SER A 428 -24.12 4.61 11.82
CA SER A 428 -22.73 4.81 11.41
C SER A 428 -22.29 3.83 10.31
N HIS A 429 -22.68 2.55 10.40
CA HIS A 429 -22.35 1.57 9.36
C HIS A 429 -23.18 1.79 8.08
N LEU A 430 -24.44 2.19 8.18
CA LEU A 430 -25.23 2.58 7.01
C LEU A 430 -24.63 3.79 6.29
N THR A 431 -24.10 4.77 7.02
CA THR A 431 -23.36 5.89 6.42
C THR A 431 -22.07 5.41 5.74
N GLY A 432 -21.37 4.43 6.31
CA GLY A 432 -20.22 3.79 5.67
C GLY A 432 -20.57 3.04 4.39
N VAL A 433 -21.67 2.29 4.38
CA VAL A 433 -22.20 1.61 3.19
C VAL A 433 -22.61 2.63 2.13
N ALA A 434 -23.25 3.73 2.53
CA ALA A 434 -23.57 4.83 1.64
C ALA A 434 -22.30 5.44 1.02
N LEU A 435 -21.26 5.69 1.83
CA LEU A 435 -19.98 6.21 1.37
C LEU A 435 -19.27 5.26 0.39
N TYR A 436 -19.46 3.95 0.53
CA TYR A 436 -18.90 2.94 -0.37
C TYR A 436 -19.66 2.79 -1.69
N THR A 437 -20.99 2.90 -1.67
CA THR A 437 -21.84 2.55 -2.83
C THR A 437 -22.33 3.74 -3.64
N LEU A 438 -22.77 4.81 -2.96
CA LEU A 438 -23.43 5.93 -3.63
C LEU A 438 -22.53 6.72 -4.57
N PRO A 439 -21.23 6.98 -4.29
CA PRO A 439 -20.40 7.79 -5.18
C PRO A 439 -20.40 7.33 -6.63
N ILE A 440 -20.35 6.00 -6.86
CA ILE A 440 -20.36 5.42 -8.20
C ILE A 440 -21.79 5.35 -8.75
N LEU A 441 -22.78 4.98 -7.92
CA LEU A 441 -24.17 4.80 -8.38
C LEU A 441 -24.86 6.13 -8.74
N SER A 442 -24.51 7.23 -8.09
CA SER A 442 -25.14 8.53 -8.33
C SER A 442 -24.41 9.39 -9.35
N GLN A 443 -23.32 8.91 -9.96
CA GLN A 443 -22.50 9.71 -10.86
C GLN A 443 -23.28 10.20 -12.09
N GLU A 444 -24.07 9.34 -12.73
CA GLU A 444 -24.86 9.69 -13.92
C GLU A 444 -25.92 10.75 -13.58
N MET A 445 -26.67 10.53 -12.50
CA MET A 445 -27.65 11.49 -12.00
C MET A 445 -27.02 12.84 -11.65
N ALA A 446 -25.83 12.84 -11.04
CA ALA A 446 -25.15 14.07 -10.66
C ALA A 446 -24.70 14.90 -11.87
N VAL A 447 -24.19 14.25 -12.91
CA VAL A 447 -23.76 14.92 -14.16
C VAL A 447 -24.97 15.48 -14.94
N GLU A 448 -26.13 14.83 -14.87
CA GLU A 448 -27.35 15.37 -15.48
C GLU A 448 -27.83 16.67 -14.83
N HIS A 449 -27.63 16.83 -13.52
CA HIS A 449 -28.14 17.98 -12.75
C HIS A 449 -27.10 19.08 -12.54
N PHE A 450 -25.82 18.76 -12.57
CA PHE A 450 -24.72 19.69 -12.28
C PHE A 450 -23.69 19.70 -13.40
N PRO A 451 -23.08 20.87 -13.74
CA PRO A 451 -22.05 20.97 -14.76
C PRO A 451 -20.68 20.51 -14.23
N VAL A 452 -20.57 19.24 -13.85
CA VAL A 452 -19.36 18.60 -13.33
C VAL A 452 -19.02 17.35 -14.14
N SER A 453 -17.74 16.99 -14.19
CA SER A 453 -17.32 15.70 -14.74
C SER A 453 -17.75 14.54 -13.83
N GLU A 454 -17.78 13.31 -14.36
CA GLU A 454 -18.11 12.12 -13.56
C GLU A 454 -17.12 11.87 -12.42
N THR A 455 -15.81 12.09 -12.64
CA THR A 455 -14.80 12.01 -11.57
C THR A 455 -15.08 12.99 -10.45
N GLU A 456 -15.33 14.25 -10.81
CA GLU A 456 -15.69 15.29 -9.84
C GLU A 456 -16.98 14.92 -9.12
N ALA A 457 -17.99 14.41 -9.82
CA ALA A 457 -19.25 13.96 -9.23
C ALA A 457 -19.04 12.86 -8.18
N VAL A 458 -18.22 11.85 -8.49
CA VAL A 458 -17.88 10.75 -7.56
C VAL A 458 -17.18 11.29 -6.32
N VAL A 459 -16.14 12.12 -6.50
CA VAL A 459 -15.38 12.69 -5.38
C VAL A 459 -16.22 13.63 -4.53
N LEU A 460 -16.98 14.53 -5.16
CA LEU A 460 -17.87 15.47 -4.46
C LEU A 460 -18.97 14.73 -3.70
N THR A 461 -19.54 13.67 -4.27
CA THR A 461 -20.53 12.83 -3.58
C THR A 461 -19.91 12.14 -2.37
N ALA A 462 -18.70 11.58 -2.51
CA ALA A 462 -17.99 10.96 -1.39
C ALA A 462 -17.73 11.98 -0.25
N ILE A 463 -17.28 13.19 -0.59
CA ILE A 463 -17.08 14.28 0.39
C ILE A 463 -18.40 14.73 1.00
N ALA A 464 -19.48 14.83 0.21
CA ALA A 464 -20.80 15.20 0.70
C ALA A 464 -21.33 14.19 1.72
N ILE A 465 -21.20 12.88 1.44
CA ILE A 465 -21.58 11.83 2.40
C ILE A 465 -20.69 11.87 3.64
N TYR A 466 -19.37 12.01 3.46
CA TYR A 466 -18.41 12.08 4.56
C TYR A 466 -18.70 13.27 5.50
N THR A 467 -19.02 14.43 4.94
CA THR A 467 -19.36 15.64 5.70
C THR A 467 -20.78 15.58 6.28
N ALA A 468 -21.75 14.99 5.58
CA ALA A 468 -23.10 14.76 6.10
C ALA A 468 -23.09 13.86 7.35
N GLY A 469 -22.19 12.87 7.40
CA GLY A 469 -22.00 12.05 8.61
C GLY A 469 -21.54 12.85 9.84
N LEU A 470 -20.99 14.06 9.68
CA LEU A 470 -20.69 14.94 10.82
C LEU A 470 -21.95 15.49 11.48
N ALA A 471 -23.07 15.58 10.76
CA ALA A 471 -24.36 16.01 11.32
C ALA A 471 -25.09 14.89 12.10
N LEU A 472 -24.58 13.66 12.04
CA LEU A 472 -25.20 12.43 12.55
C LEU A 472 -25.59 12.47 14.04
N PRO A 473 -24.81 13.10 14.97
CA PRO A 473 -25.23 13.24 16.36
C PRO A 473 -26.58 13.97 16.53
N HIS A 474 -26.89 14.94 15.67
CA HIS A 474 -28.15 15.67 15.76
C HIS A 474 -29.35 14.80 15.39
N ASN A 475 -29.15 13.82 14.51
CA ASN A 475 -30.20 12.91 14.04
C ASN A 475 -30.38 11.71 14.97
N THR A 476 -29.28 11.14 15.49
CA THR A 476 -29.32 10.05 16.46
C THR A 476 -29.95 10.50 17.77
N HIS A 477 -29.58 11.67 18.31
CA HIS A 477 -30.16 12.18 19.55
C HIS A 477 -31.64 12.57 19.45
N ARG A 478 -32.16 12.87 18.25
CA ARG A 478 -33.61 13.05 18.04
C ARG A 478 -34.36 11.72 18.15
N LEU A 479 -33.80 10.64 17.61
CA LEU A 479 -34.38 9.29 17.73
C LEU A 479 -34.24 8.69 19.14
N ILE A 480 -33.18 9.05 19.88
CA ILE A 480 -32.88 8.55 21.25
C ILE A 480 -33.54 9.46 22.31
N SER A 481 -34.64 10.15 21.98
CA SER A 481 -35.33 11.06 22.89
C SER A 481 -35.86 10.33 24.13
N GLY A 482 -35.05 10.26 25.19
CA GLY A 482 -35.44 9.75 26.50
C GLY A 482 -34.42 8.91 27.28
N GLU A 483 -33.33 8.42 26.67
CA GLU A 483 -32.44 7.41 27.31
C GLU A 483 -30.94 7.78 27.28
N GLY A 484 -30.60 9.05 27.48
CA GLY A 484 -29.21 9.50 27.65
C GLY A 484 -28.63 9.07 29.00
N THR A 485 -28.42 7.77 29.21
CA THR A 485 -27.82 7.28 30.45
C THR A 485 -26.30 7.48 30.41
N GLU A 486 -25.71 7.88 31.54
CA GLU A 486 -24.24 7.91 31.75
C GLU A 486 -23.59 6.55 31.45
N GLN A 487 -24.34 5.46 31.59
CA GLN A 487 -23.88 4.12 31.23
C GLN A 487 -23.87 3.89 29.71
N GLY A 488 -24.83 4.45 28.95
CA GLY A 488 -24.98 4.24 27.51
C GLY A 488 -23.75 4.67 26.69
N TRP A 489 -23.23 5.89 26.92
CA TRP A 489 -22.05 6.37 26.19
C TRP A 489 -20.78 5.58 26.55
N ARG A 490 -20.67 5.10 27.81
CA ARG A 490 -19.54 4.27 28.25
C ARG A 490 -19.55 2.91 27.58
N VAL A 491 -20.72 2.29 27.46
CA VAL A 491 -20.90 1.03 26.72
C VAL A 491 -20.61 1.22 25.24
N LEU A 492 -21.10 2.31 24.63
CA LEU A 492 -20.80 2.63 23.22
C LEU A 492 -19.30 2.87 23.01
N LYS A 493 -18.64 3.60 23.91
CA LYS A 493 -17.18 3.83 23.86
C LYS A 493 -16.40 2.54 24.03
N LEU A 494 -16.82 1.66 24.94
CA LEU A 494 -16.21 0.35 25.11
C LEU A 494 -16.30 -0.48 23.81
N ALA A 495 -17.49 -0.55 23.20
CA ALA A 495 -17.69 -1.24 21.94
C ALA A 495 -16.83 -0.64 20.81
N ALA A 496 -16.77 0.70 20.71
CA ALA A 496 -15.96 1.39 19.71
C ALA A 496 -14.45 1.15 19.91
N LEU A 497 -13.95 1.11 21.16
CA LEU A 497 -12.54 0.82 21.45
C LEU A 497 -12.14 -0.61 21.08
N LEU A 498 -12.99 -1.59 21.43
CA LEU A 498 -12.75 -2.99 21.07
C LEU A 498 -12.84 -3.19 19.55
N TYR A 499 -13.81 -2.54 18.91
CA TYR A 499 -13.94 -2.54 17.45
C TYR A 499 -12.69 -1.95 16.79
N LEU A 500 -12.24 -0.78 17.22
CA LEU A 500 -11.04 -0.14 16.69
C LEU A 500 -9.78 -1.00 16.93
N ALA A 501 -9.67 -1.66 18.08
CA ALA A 501 -8.52 -2.54 18.39
C ALA A 501 -8.45 -3.73 17.42
N VAL A 502 -9.58 -4.40 17.17
CA VAL A 502 -9.66 -5.50 16.21
C VAL A 502 -9.39 -5.00 14.79
N LEU A 503 -10.00 -3.87 14.41
CA LEU A 503 -9.84 -3.26 13.10
C LEU A 503 -8.38 -2.90 12.80
N LEU A 504 -7.73 -2.17 13.70
CA LEU A 504 -6.33 -1.80 13.55
C LEU A 504 -5.40 -3.02 13.59
N GLY A 505 -5.68 -4.00 14.44
CA GLY A 505 -4.90 -5.24 14.50
C GLY A 505 -4.96 -6.03 13.19
N CYS A 506 -6.16 -6.21 12.62
CA CYS A 506 -6.32 -6.86 11.32
C CYS A 506 -5.66 -6.05 10.20
N THR A 507 -5.82 -4.72 10.23
CA THR A 507 -5.21 -3.83 9.24
C THR A 507 -3.69 -3.91 9.29
N ALA A 508 -3.08 -3.90 10.48
CA ALA A 508 -1.64 -3.98 10.64
C ALA A 508 -1.04 -5.32 10.20
N LEU A 509 -1.80 -6.42 10.29
CA LEU A 509 -1.40 -7.73 9.78
C LEU A 509 -1.43 -7.81 8.24
N ILE A 510 -2.40 -7.14 7.61
CA ILE A 510 -2.51 -7.08 6.14
C ILE A 510 -1.51 -6.06 5.57
N ASN A 511 -1.47 -4.88 6.17
CA ASN A 511 -0.67 -3.74 5.78
C ASN A 511 -0.25 -2.95 7.03
N PHE A 512 0.93 -3.29 7.55
CA PHE A 512 1.49 -2.66 8.75
C PHE A 512 1.47 -1.14 8.66
N SER A 513 1.91 -0.60 7.53
CA SER A 513 2.06 0.83 7.31
C SER A 513 0.74 1.58 7.40
N LEU A 514 -0.33 1.04 6.80
CA LEU A 514 -1.68 1.60 6.95
C LEU A 514 -2.19 1.48 8.40
N GLY A 515 -2.03 0.31 9.01
CA GLY A 515 -2.46 0.06 10.40
C GLY A 515 -1.75 0.96 11.41
N PHE A 516 -0.45 1.22 11.21
CA PHE A 516 0.36 2.09 12.05
C PHE A 516 -0.05 3.56 11.92
N ILE A 517 -0.21 4.08 10.69
CA ILE A 517 -0.66 5.46 10.46
C ILE A 517 -2.05 5.69 11.06
N LEU A 518 -2.99 4.75 10.86
CA LEU A 518 -4.32 4.82 11.45
C LEU A 518 -4.25 4.71 12.99
N ALA A 519 -3.34 3.92 13.55
CA ALA A 519 -3.15 3.84 14.99
C ALA A 519 -2.61 5.15 15.59
N VAL A 520 -1.60 5.76 14.96
CA VAL A 520 -1.02 7.04 15.40
C VAL A 520 -2.09 8.14 15.47
N THR A 521 -3.05 8.11 14.56
CA THR A 521 -4.07 9.17 14.42
C THR A 521 -5.35 8.87 15.19
N LEU A 522 -5.92 7.66 15.08
CA LEU A 522 -7.21 7.32 15.67
C LEU A 522 -7.13 6.89 17.14
N VAL A 523 -6.01 6.33 17.61
CA VAL A 523 -5.89 5.89 19.01
C VAL A 523 -5.96 7.08 19.98
N PRO A 524 -5.26 8.21 19.76
CA PRO A 524 -5.42 9.39 20.61
C PRO A 524 -6.86 9.91 20.64
N ALA A 525 -7.52 9.96 19.48
CA ALA A 525 -8.92 10.37 19.39
C ALA A 525 -9.81 9.43 20.24
N ALA A 526 -9.69 8.12 20.05
CA ALA A 526 -10.50 7.14 20.75
C ALA A 526 -10.25 7.12 22.27
N ALA A 527 -9.00 7.30 22.70
CA ALA A 527 -8.63 7.33 24.11
C ALA A 527 -9.22 8.55 24.83
N CYS A 528 -9.11 9.74 24.22
CA CYS A 528 -9.45 11.02 24.85
C CYS A 528 -10.96 11.33 24.81
N VAL A 529 -11.69 10.88 23.78
CA VAL A 529 -13.09 11.26 23.56
C VAL A 529 -13.98 10.93 24.75
N THR A 530 -14.62 11.96 25.32
CA THR A 530 -15.66 11.85 26.35
C THR A 530 -16.69 12.97 26.15
N PRO A 531 -17.95 12.78 26.60
CA PRO A 531 -18.99 13.81 26.45
C PRO A 531 -18.73 15.07 27.29
N HIS A 532 -17.86 14.97 28.30
CA HIS A 532 -17.54 16.08 29.21
C HIS A 532 -16.48 17.03 28.66
N MET A 533 -15.90 16.74 27.49
CA MET A 533 -14.92 17.65 26.87
C MET A 533 -15.61 18.93 26.38
N PRO A 534 -14.91 20.07 26.38
CA PRO A 534 -15.41 21.28 25.75
C PRO A 534 -15.72 21.01 24.27
N LYS A 535 -17.00 21.14 23.89
CA LYS A 535 -17.53 20.64 22.60
C LYS A 535 -16.77 21.16 21.38
N SER A 536 -16.41 22.44 21.34
CA SER A 536 -15.69 23.04 20.21
C SER A 536 -14.28 22.50 20.06
N LEU A 537 -13.51 22.47 21.15
CA LEU A 537 -12.13 21.99 21.16
C LEU A 537 -12.06 20.46 20.96
N GLY A 538 -12.97 19.71 21.59
CA GLY A 538 -13.14 18.28 21.38
C GLY A 538 -13.48 17.97 19.91
N ALA A 539 -14.43 18.69 19.32
CA ALA A 539 -14.83 18.51 17.93
C ALA A 539 -13.66 18.79 16.97
N LEU A 540 -12.96 19.90 17.16
CA LEU A 540 -11.78 20.24 16.37
C LEU A 540 -10.72 19.13 16.47
N SER A 541 -10.40 18.66 17.67
CA SER A 541 -9.38 17.61 17.86
C SER A 541 -9.75 16.28 17.17
N VAL A 542 -11.02 15.86 17.24
CA VAL A 542 -11.48 14.61 16.64
C VAL A 542 -11.54 14.72 15.11
N VAL A 543 -11.89 15.89 14.57
CA VAL A 543 -11.87 16.16 13.11
C VAL A 543 -10.45 16.18 12.57
N LEU A 544 -9.50 16.82 13.26
CA LEU A 544 -8.08 16.82 12.86
C LEU A 544 -7.50 15.40 12.83
N LEU A 545 -7.97 14.53 13.71
CA LEU A 545 -7.59 13.11 13.75
C LEU A 545 -8.52 12.20 12.92
N SER A 546 -9.36 12.77 12.06
CA SER A 546 -10.29 12.00 11.23
C SER A 546 -9.59 11.36 10.02
N PRO A 547 -10.10 10.24 9.48
CA PRO A 547 -9.49 9.56 8.33
C PRO A 547 -9.22 10.49 7.14
N GLY A 548 -10.13 11.42 6.83
CA GLY A 548 -9.90 12.42 5.78
C GLY A 548 -8.70 13.33 6.05
N CYS A 549 -8.54 13.83 7.28
CA CYS A 549 -7.37 14.61 7.67
C CYS A 549 -6.09 13.77 7.71
N THR A 550 -6.17 12.48 8.09
CA THR A 550 -5.00 11.60 8.03
C THR A 550 -4.45 11.45 6.61
N ILE A 551 -5.32 11.34 5.60
CA ILE A 551 -4.93 11.31 4.20
C ILE A 551 -4.27 12.64 3.80
N LEU A 552 -4.86 13.77 4.17
CA LEU A 552 -4.26 15.10 3.92
C LEU A 552 -2.85 15.23 4.52
N TYR A 553 -2.65 14.80 5.77
CA TYR A 553 -1.33 14.80 6.40
C TYR A 553 -0.35 13.87 5.69
N CYS A 554 -0.80 12.69 5.27
CA CYS A 554 0.04 11.76 4.51
C CYS A 554 0.47 12.34 3.16
N ILE A 555 -0.44 13.02 2.44
CA ILE A 555 -0.11 13.69 1.18
C ILE A 555 0.92 14.78 1.41
N PHE A 556 0.69 15.66 2.39
CA PHE A 556 1.60 16.75 2.70
C PHE A 556 3.00 16.22 3.07
N LEU A 557 3.06 15.24 3.98
CA LEU A 557 4.32 14.61 4.40
C LEU A 557 5.02 13.90 3.23
N PHE A 558 4.27 13.22 2.37
CA PHE A 558 4.82 12.54 1.20
C PHE A 558 5.48 13.54 0.23
N GLN A 559 4.83 14.66 -0.06
CA GLN A 559 5.35 15.70 -0.95
C GLN A 559 6.59 16.40 -0.36
N ASP A 560 6.57 16.68 0.95
CA ASP A 560 7.71 17.25 1.66
C ASP A 560 8.93 16.32 1.60
N LEU A 561 8.74 15.02 1.85
CA LEU A 561 9.82 14.02 1.79
C LEU A 561 10.37 13.80 0.36
N GLN A 562 9.54 14.03 -0.66
CA GLN A 562 9.93 14.01 -2.07
C GLN A 562 10.64 15.30 -2.52
N GLU A 563 10.88 16.26 -1.62
CA GLU A 563 11.51 17.55 -1.93
C GLU A 563 10.69 18.37 -2.96
N ALA A 564 9.37 18.13 -3.01
CA ALA A 564 8.42 18.84 -3.86
C ALA A 564 7.31 19.47 -2.98
N PRO A 565 7.66 20.42 -2.07
CA PRO A 565 6.70 20.97 -1.12
C PRO A 565 5.54 21.65 -1.85
N VAL A 566 4.32 21.31 -1.44
CA VAL A 566 3.09 21.83 -2.03
C VAL A 566 2.44 22.85 -1.11
N THR A 567 1.83 23.87 -1.71
CA THR A 567 0.99 24.82 -0.98
C THR A 567 -0.32 24.15 -0.53
N LEU A 568 -1.02 24.73 0.46
CA LEU A 568 -2.32 24.22 0.91
C LEU A 568 -3.36 24.03 -0.21
N PRO A 569 -3.59 24.98 -1.15
CA PRO A 569 -4.56 24.76 -2.22
C PRO A 569 -4.16 23.62 -3.17
N GLU A 570 -2.86 23.48 -3.48
CA GLU A 570 -2.36 22.36 -4.29
C GLU A 570 -2.55 21.02 -3.56
N CYS A 571 -2.31 20.99 -2.24
CA CYS A 571 -2.57 19.82 -1.41
C CYS A 571 -4.06 19.43 -1.42
N CYS A 572 -4.98 20.40 -1.39
CA CYS A 572 -6.41 20.13 -1.53
C CYS A 572 -6.76 19.53 -2.90
N VAL A 573 -6.17 20.00 -3.99
CA VAL A 573 -6.39 19.41 -5.33
C VAL A 573 -5.85 17.97 -5.38
N LEU A 574 -4.64 17.75 -4.86
CA LEU A 574 -4.06 16.41 -4.76
C LEU A 574 -4.93 15.48 -3.90
N PHE A 575 -5.54 15.98 -2.84
CA PHE A 575 -6.46 15.21 -2.00
C PHE A 575 -7.70 14.73 -2.77
N LEU A 576 -8.31 15.57 -3.60
CA LEU A 576 -9.42 15.16 -4.47
C LEU A 576 -8.98 14.06 -5.45
N SER A 577 -7.81 14.23 -6.06
CA SER A 577 -7.21 13.23 -6.96
C SER A 577 -6.95 11.90 -6.25
N VAL A 578 -6.41 11.93 -5.02
CA VAL A 578 -6.14 10.71 -4.22
C VAL A 578 -7.43 9.98 -3.85
N ILE A 579 -8.51 10.69 -3.54
CA ILE A 579 -9.83 10.06 -3.31
C ILE A 579 -10.31 9.35 -4.57
N SER A 580 -10.30 10.05 -5.71
CA SER A 580 -10.68 9.48 -7.02
C SER A 580 -9.86 8.23 -7.34
N GLN A 581 -8.53 8.32 -7.22
CA GLN A 581 -7.61 7.20 -7.47
C GLN A 581 -7.85 6.03 -6.51
N GLY A 582 -8.10 6.28 -5.23
CA GLY A 582 -8.38 5.21 -4.27
C GLY A 582 -9.65 4.42 -4.59
N ILE A 583 -10.71 5.12 -5.05
CA ILE A 583 -11.96 4.49 -5.52
C ILE A 583 -11.70 3.72 -6.82
N LEU A 584 -10.97 4.32 -7.75
CA LEU A 584 -10.63 3.71 -9.04
C LEU A 584 -9.76 2.45 -8.88
N ASP A 585 -8.74 2.48 -8.01
CA ASP A 585 -7.86 1.34 -7.74
C ASP A 585 -8.61 0.17 -7.10
N HIS A 586 -9.62 0.46 -6.26
CA HIS A 586 -10.52 -0.58 -5.75
C HIS A 586 -11.31 -1.22 -6.90
N ALA A 587 -11.92 -0.40 -7.78
CA ALA A 587 -12.72 -0.89 -8.90
C ALA A 587 -11.89 -1.62 -9.98
N LEU A 588 -10.63 -1.22 -10.20
CA LEU A 588 -9.78 -1.78 -11.24
C LEU A 588 -8.97 -3.00 -10.77
N TYR A 589 -8.39 -2.95 -9.57
CA TYR A 589 -7.43 -3.96 -9.12
C TYR A 589 -7.89 -4.71 -7.86
N GLY A 590 -8.97 -4.25 -7.21
CA GLY A 590 -9.43 -4.82 -5.94
C GLY A 590 -8.55 -4.41 -4.76
N SER A 591 -8.05 -3.16 -4.76
CA SER A 591 -7.42 -2.56 -3.58
C SER A 591 -8.39 -2.54 -2.40
N LEU A 592 -7.91 -2.89 -1.19
CA LEU A 592 -8.71 -3.00 0.02
C LEU A 592 -8.79 -1.70 0.81
N VAL A 593 -8.00 -0.67 0.44
CA VAL A 593 -7.89 0.57 1.23
C VAL A 593 -9.22 1.33 1.27
N TYR A 594 -9.84 1.57 0.11
CA TYR A 594 -11.13 2.27 0.06
C TYR A 594 -12.26 1.54 0.81
N PRO A 595 -12.54 0.24 0.60
CA PRO A 595 -13.59 -0.45 1.37
C PRO A 595 -13.25 -0.51 2.86
N LEU A 596 -11.99 -0.67 3.25
CA LEU A 596 -11.58 -0.64 4.66
C LEU A 596 -11.90 0.73 5.30
N LEU A 597 -11.55 1.81 4.61
CA LEU A 597 -11.80 3.17 5.09
C LEU A 597 -13.31 3.47 5.16
N ALA A 598 -14.05 3.16 4.11
CA ALA A 598 -15.47 3.50 4.00
C ALA A 598 -16.37 2.63 4.88
N LEU A 599 -16.15 1.30 4.91
CA LEU A 599 -17.04 0.36 5.60
C LEU A 599 -16.69 0.15 7.07
N PHE A 600 -15.43 0.40 7.48
CA PHE A 600 -14.98 0.09 8.83
C PHE A 600 -14.40 1.30 9.58
N VAL A 601 -13.37 1.95 9.04
CA VAL A 601 -12.66 3.02 9.75
C VAL A 601 -13.54 4.25 9.96
N TYR A 602 -14.22 4.71 8.91
CA TYR A 602 -15.09 5.87 8.99
C TYR A 602 -16.31 5.65 9.91
N PRO A 603 -17.05 4.53 9.83
CA PRO A 603 -18.07 4.20 10.81
C PRO A 603 -17.55 4.15 12.25
N CYS A 604 -16.38 3.57 12.48
CA CYS A 604 -15.76 3.56 13.81
C CYS A 604 -15.45 4.97 14.30
N TRP A 605 -14.95 5.85 13.43
CA TRP A 605 -14.71 7.26 13.76
C TRP A 605 -16.02 8.01 14.04
N LEU A 606 -17.10 7.73 13.30
CA LEU A 606 -18.43 8.29 13.56
C LEU A 606 -19.00 7.87 14.92
N LEU A 607 -18.67 6.68 15.43
CA LEU A 607 -19.03 6.29 16.79
C LEU A 607 -18.36 7.19 17.84
N LEU A 608 -17.06 7.49 17.66
CA LEU A 608 -16.34 8.43 18.52
C LEU A 608 -16.94 9.84 18.42
N TRP A 609 -17.32 10.26 17.21
CA TRP A 609 -18.02 11.52 16.99
C TRP A 609 -19.37 11.59 17.72
N ASN A 610 -20.17 10.52 17.69
CA ASN A 610 -21.42 10.44 18.46
C ASN A 610 -21.19 10.52 19.98
N ILE A 611 -20.16 9.86 20.50
CA ILE A 611 -19.84 9.88 21.94
C ILE A 611 -19.51 11.31 22.41
N LEU A 612 -18.80 12.10 21.60
CA LEU A 612 -18.45 13.48 21.93
C LEU A 612 -19.69 14.37 22.15
N PHE A 613 -20.75 14.15 21.37
CA PHE A 613 -21.98 14.94 21.42
C PHE A 613 -23.09 14.30 22.26
N TRP A 614 -22.78 13.20 22.96
CA TRP A 614 -23.72 12.49 23.82
C TRP A 614 -24.31 13.43 24.89
N LYS A 615 -25.63 13.34 25.09
CA LYS A 615 -26.39 14.20 26.02
C LYS A 615 -26.90 13.42 27.21
#